data_AF-A0A954HQG1-F1
#
_entry.id   AF-A0A954HQG1-F1
#
_cell.length_a   1.000
_cell.length_b   1.000
_cell.length_c   1.000
_cell.angle_alpha   90.00
_cell.angle_beta   90.00
_cell.angle_gamma   90.00
#
_symmetry.space_group_name_H-M   'P 1'
#
loop_
_entity.id
_entity.type
_entity.pdbx_description
1 polymer ?
#
loop_
_entity_poly.entity_id
_entity_poly.type
_entity_poly.pdbx_seq_one_letter_code
_entity_poly.pdbx_strand_id
1 'polypeptide(L)'
;MNRHDGREAGQLRPLSIQRGFTSPSAGSVLIQAGGTIVLCTASVERKVPPFRMPRSADDPVLGWVTAEYNMLPGSTSPRKPRDRNKTDGRTTEIQRLIGRSLRAAVN
;
A
#
# COMPACT_ATOMS: atom_id res chain seq x y z
N MET A 1 29.11 -8.69 15.52
CA MET A 1 28.05 -7.90 16.17
C MET A 1 26.74 -8.63 15.92
N ASN A 2 26.19 -9.32 16.93
CA ASN A 2 24.96 -10.10 16.75
C ASN A 2 23.75 -9.16 16.71
N ARG A 3 22.84 -9.40 15.76
CA ARG A 3 21.55 -8.72 15.69
C ARG A 3 20.66 -9.20 16.85
N HIS A 4 19.78 -8.33 17.34
CA HIS A 4 18.86 -8.63 18.46
C HIS A 4 17.91 -9.81 18.18
N ASP A 5 17.66 -10.10 16.91
CA ASP A 5 16.81 -11.18 16.44
C ASP A 5 17.59 -12.42 15.98
N GLY A 6 18.90 -12.46 16.25
CA GLY A 6 19.77 -13.61 15.94
C GLY A 6 20.00 -13.87 14.46
N ARG A 7 19.48 -13.02 13.56
CA ARG A 7 19.64 -13.19 12.11
C ARG A 7 21.05 -12.82 11.64
N GLU A 8 21.45 -13.37 10.51
CA GLU A 8 22.66 -12.93 9.81
C GLU A 8 22.44 -11.58 9.10
N ALA A 9 23.53 -10.97 8.62
CA ALA A 9 23.47 -9.69 7.92
C ALA A 9 22.62 -9.75 6.63
N GLY A 10 22.76 -10.83 5.85
CA GLY A 10 22.01 -11.05 4.60
C GLY A 10 20.65 -11.74 4.77
N GLN A 11 20.30 -12.18 5.98
CA GLN A 11 19.10 -12.97 6.22
C GLN A 11 17.87 -12.06 6.40
N LEU A 12 16.85 -12.24 5.55
CA LEU A 12 15.56 -11.56 5.68
C LEU A 12 14.79 -11.99 6.94
N ARG A 13 13.77 -11.21 7.33
CA ARG A 13 12.81 -11.64 8.36
C ARG A 13 11.94 -12.78 7.79
N PRO A 14 11.37 -13.65 8.64
CA PRO A 14 10.35 -14.61 8.19
C PRO A 14 9.23 -13.90 7.43
N LEU A 15 8.91 -14.39 6.24
CA LEU A 15 7.92 -13.81 5.34
C LEU A 15 6.72 -14.75 5.19
N SER A 16 5.52 -14.21 5.35
CA SER A 16 4.26 -14.90 5.06
C SER A 16 3.35 -14.01 4.23
N ILE A 17 2.65 -14.59 3.26
CA ILE A 17 1.73 -13.91 2.37
C ILE A 17 0.43 -14.73 2.30
N GLN A 18 -0.63 -14.22 2.92
CA GLN A 18 -1.96 -14.82 2.85
C GLN A 18 -2.82 -14.03 1.85
N ARG A 19 -3.17 -14.66 0.73
CA ARG A 19 -4.09 -14.10 -0.28
C ARG A 19 -5.55 -14.32 0.13
N GLY A 20 -6.45 -13.48 -0.36
CA GLY A 20 -7.89 -13.60 -0.08
C GLY A 20 -8.24 -13.35 1.37
N PHE A 21 -7.46 -12.51 2.08
CA PHE A 21 -7.64 -12.27 3.51
C PHE A 21 -8.97 -11.60 3.86
N THR A 22 -9.43 -10.67 3.00
CA THR A 22 -10.75 -10.04 3.11
C THR A 22 -11.63 -10.40 1.91
N SER A 23 -12.91 -10.69 2.18
CA SER A 23 -13.90 -11.07 1.17
C SER A 23 -14.40 -9.96 0.24
N PRO A 24 -14.63 -8.70 0.68
CA PRO A 24 -15.33 -7.71 -0.16
C PRO A 24 -14.48 -7.09 -1.28
N SER A 25 -13.16 -7.11 -1.14
CA SER A 25 -12.22 -6.44 -2.05
C SER A 25 -11.96 -7.28 -3.31
N ALA A 26 -11.76 -6.62 -4.46
CA ALA A 26 -11.38 -7.30 -5.71
C ALA A 26 -10.06 -8.09 -5.58
N GLY A 27 -9.15 -7.62 -4.72
CA GLY A 27 -8.01 -8.40 -4.27
C GLY A 27 -7.63 -8.05 -2.83
N SER A 28 -7.19 -9.03 -2.06
CA SER A 28 -6.70 -8.82 -0.69
C SER A 28 -5.52 -9.72 -0.35
N VAL A 29 -4.57 -9.17 0.38
CA VAL A 29 -3.38 -9.85 0.87
C VAL A 29 -3.04 -9.36 2.27
N LEU A 30 -2.82 -10.28 3.20
CA LEU A 30 -2.12 -10.00 4.46
C LEU A 30 -0.66 -10.42 4.30
N ILE A 31 0.25 -9.45 4.29
CA ILE A 31 1.70 -9.70 4.22
C ILE A 31 2.32 -9.49 5.59
N GLN A 32 3.15 -10.44 6.02
CA GLN A 32 3.86 -10.40 7.28
C GLN A 32 5.36 -10.59 7.05
N ALA A 33 6.16 -9.64 7.53
CA ALA A 33 7.62 -9.71 7.55
C ALA A 33 8.11 -9.57 9.01
N GLY A 34 8.27 -10.70 9.70
CA GLY A 34 8.48 -10.74 11.15
C GLY A 34 7.30 -10.09 11.90
N GLY A 35 7.58 -9.08 12.73
CA GLY A 35 6.55 -8.31 13.44
C GLY A 35 5.83 -7.24 12.61
N THR A 36 6.26 -6.98 11.36
CA THR A 36 5.56 -6.04 10.47
C THR A 36 4.45 -6.77 9.75
N ILE A 37 3.20 -6.37 9.99
CA ILE A 37 2.01 -6.93 9.32
C ILE A 37 1.30 -5.80 8.59
N VAL A 38 0.99 -6.03 7.31
CA VAL A 38 0.29 -5.06 6.45
C VAL A 38 -0.85 -5.77 5.72
N LEU A 39 -2.05 -5.21 5.84
CA LEU A 39 -3.19 -5.58 5.00
C LEU A 39 -3.17 -4.71 3.74
N CYS A 40 -3.06 -5.35 2.58
CA CYS A 40 -3.15 -4.72 1.27
C CYS A 40 -4.46 -5.12 0.61
N THR A 41 -5.27 -4.15 0.20
CA THR A 41 -6.49 -4.38 -0.57
C THR A 41 -6.41 -3.66 -1.92
N ALA A 42 -6.99 -4.27 -2.95
CA ALA A 42 -7.17 -3.69 -4.27
C ALA A 42 -8.67 -3.53 -4.53
N SER A 43 -9.04 -2.35 -4.99
CA SER A 43 -10.41 -1.97 -5.37
C SER A 43 -10.39 -1.46 -6.81
N VAL A 44 -11.47 -1.75 -7.56
CA VAL A 44 -11.60 -1.36 -8.96
C VAL A 44 -12.78 -0.42 -9.10
N GLU A 45 -12.56 0.72 -9.72
CA GLU A 45 -13.60 1.69 -10.06
C GLU A 45 -13.61 1.90 -11.58
N ARG A 46 -14.80 2.04 -12.17
CA ARG A 46 -14.96 2.36 -13.61
C ARG A 46 -14.83 3.86 -13.89
N LYS A 47 -13.94 4.53 -13.17
CA LYS A 47 -13.69 5.97 -13.26
C LYS A 47 -12.20 6.24 -13.15
N VAL A 48 -11.75 7.26 -13.87
CA VAL A 48 -10.37 7.76 -13.79
C VAL A 48 -10.38 9.21 -13.32
N PRO A 49 -9.26 9.72 -12.77
CA PRO A 49 -9.14 11.13 -12.43
C PRO A 49 -9.38 12.04 -13.64
N PRO A 50 -9.86 13.29 -13.45
CA PRO A 50 -10.19 14.19 -14.57
C PRO A 50 -9.04 14.40 -15.57
N PHE A 51 -7.80 14.48 -15.11
CA PHE A 51 -6.62 14.64 -15.98
C PHE A 51 -6.26 13.40 -16.81
N ARG A 52 -6.91 12.26 -16.56
CA ARG A 52 -6.77 11.00 -17.33
C ARG A 52 -7.99 10.69 -18.19
N MET A 53 -9.05 11.49 -18.11
CA MET A 53 -10.21 11.31 -18.99
C MET A 53 -9.80 11.63 -20.44
N PRO A 54 -10.32 10.89 -21.43
CA PRO A 54 -10.13 11.21 -22.84
C PRO A 54 -10.72 12.59 -23.13
N ARG A 55 -10.01 13.41 -23.91
CA ARG A 55 -10.46 14.76 -24.30
C ARG A 55 -11.25 14.74 -25.61
N SER A 56 -11.02 13.72 -26.43
CA SER A 56 -11.71 13.48 -27.70
C SER A 56 -12.18 12.02 -27.78
N ALA A 57 -13.08 11.72 -28.73
CA ALA A 57 -13.54 10.34 -28.97
C ALA A 57 -12.42 9.43 -29.51
N ASP A 58 -11.38 10.03 -30.09
CA ASP A 58 -10.23 9.32 -30.67
C ASP A 58 -9.10 9.12 -29.64
N ASP A 59 -9.19 9.75 -28.46
CA ASP A 59 -8.18 9.62 -27.41
C ASP A 59 -8.24 8.22 -26.76
N PRO A 60 -7.10 7.54 -26.55
CA PRO A 60 -7.08 6.26 -25.87
C PRO A 60 -7.51 6.41 -24.41
N VAL A 61 -8.32 5.46 -23.95
CA VAL A 61 -8.70 5.37 -22.52
C VAL A 61 -7.49 4.90 -21.72
N LEU A 62 -6.97 5.76 -20.85
CA LEU A 62 -5.84 5.43 -19.99
C LEU A 62 -6.30 5.04 -18.59
N GLY A 63 -5.77 3.93 -18.07
CA GLY A 63 -5.99 3.53 -16.68
C GLY A 63 -5.25 4.42 -15.68
N TRP A 64 -5.58 4.23 -14.40
CA TRP A 64 -4.87 4.89 -13.31
C TRP A 64 -4.81 4.01 -12.07
N VAL A 65 -3.65 4.01 -11.39
CA VAL A 65 -3.47 3.37 -10.09
C VAL A 65 -3.13 4.45 -9.07
N THR A 66 -3.84 4.45 -7.94
CA THR A 66 -3.55 5.26 -6.77
C THR A 66 -3.39 4.37 -5.53
N ALA A 67 -2.85 4.90 -4.45
CA ALA A 67 -2.65 4.15 -3.22
C ALA A 67 -2.94 5.01 -1.99
N GLU A 68 -3.52 4.37 -0.98
CA GLU A 68 -3.69 4.91 0.36
C GLU A 68 -2.87 4.07 1.34
N TYR A 69 -2.34 4.73 2.36
CA TYR A 69 -1.54 4.11 3.41
C TYR A 69 -2.01 4.71 4.73
N ASN A 70 -2.16 3.87 5.74
CA ASN A 70 -2.38 4.34 7.08
C ASN A 70 -1.88 3.30 8.09
N MET A 71 -1.58 3.78 9.29
CA MET A 71 -1.20 2.96 10.42
C MET A 71 -2.32 2.98 11.46
N LEU A 72 -2.76 1.80 11.89
CA LEU A 72 -3.70 1.72 13.00
C LEU A 72 -3.06 2.34 14.25
N PRO A 73 -3.80 3.07 15.11
CA PRO A 73 -3.22 3.71 16.29
C PRO A 73 -2.38 2.79 17.18
N GLY A 74 -2.79 1.52 17.34
CA GLY A 74 -2.09 0.51 18.13
C GLY A 74 -0.98 -0.24 17.40
N SER A 75 -0.64 0.13 16.17
CA SER A 75 0.42 -0.55 15.40
C SER A 75 1.84 -0.12 15.77
N THR A 76 1.99 0.87 16.66
CA THR A 76 3.28 1.39 17.13
C THR A 76 3.30 1.52 18.65
N SER A 77 4.50 1.52 19.21
CA SER A 77 4.75 1.94 20.59
C SER A 77 5.69 3.16 20.58
N PRO A 78 5.27 4.33 21.10
CA PRO A 78 3.95 4.63 21.66
C PRO A 78 2.83 4.64 20.61
N ARG A 79 1.57 4.62 21.08
CA ARG A 79 0.37 4.66 20.23
C ARG A 79 0.39 5.86 19.28
N LYS A 80 0.18 5.64 17.97
CA LYS A 80 0.04 6.72 16.98
C LYS A 80 -1.34 7.38 17.10
N PRO A 81 -1.44 8.72 17.11
CA PRO A 81 -2.72 9.42 16.93
C PRO A 81 -3.35 9.07 15.58
N ARG A 82 -4.68 8.98 15.54
CA ARG A 82 -5.39 8.74 14.27
C ARG A 82 -5.41 10.03 13.45
N ASP A 83 -5.03 9.94 12.19
CA ASP A 83 -5.10 11.06 11.25
C ASP A 83 -6.58 11.33 10.93
N ARG A 84 -7.19 12.30 11.62
CA ARG A 84 -8.61 12.67 11.44
C ARG A 84 -8.80 13.84 10.49
N ASN A 85 -7.95 14.85 10.61
CA ASN A 85 -8.12 16.12 9.89
C ASN A 85 -7.08 16.30 8.78
N LYS A 86 -5.84 15.88 9.04
CA LYS A 86 -4.72 16.06 8.12
C LYS A 86 -3.84 14.83 8.14
N THR A 87 -3.58 14.32 6.95
CA THR A 87 -2.61 13.24 6.73
C THR A 87 -1.20 13.77 6.99
N ASP A 88 -0.40 13.01 7.73
CA ASP A 88 0.99 13.36 8.00
C ASP A 88 1.87 13.28 6.73
N GLY A 89 3.00 14.00 6.73
CA GLY A 89 3.96 14.02 5.62
C GLY A 89 4.51 12.64 5.25
N ARG A 90 4.85 11.81 6.24
CA ARG A 90 5.29 10.41 6.07
C ARG A 90 4.22 9.58 5.36
N THR A 91 2.97 9.67 5.82
CA THR A 91 1.86 8.95 5.18
C THR A 91 1.70 9.39 3.72
N THR A 92 1.75 10.69 3.47
CA THR A 92 1.66 11.26 2.11
C THR A 92 2.81 10.76 1.20
N GLU A 93 4.02 10.70 1.73
CA GLU A 93 5.20 10.21 1.01
C GLU A 93 5.08 8.73 0.65
N ILE A 94 4.70 7.89 1.62
CA ILE A 94 4.52 6.44 1.43
C ILE A 94 3.40 6.17 0.42
N GLN A 95 2.27 6.88 0.49
CA GLN A 95 1.20 6.77 -0.51
C GLN A 95 1.71 7.05 -1.93
N ARG A 96 2.48 8.13 -2.09
CA ARG A 96 3.05 8.51 -3.38
C ARG A 96 4.05 7.47 -3.87
N LEU A 97 4.88 6.92 -2.98
CA LEU A 97 5.82 5.85 -3.29
C LEU A 97 5.09 4.61 -3.80
N ILE A 98 4.11 4.08 -3.05
CA ILE A 98 3.35 2.89 -3.44
C ILE A 98 2.66 3.11 -4.79
N GLY A 99 1.98 4.24 -4.96
CA GLY A 99 1.31 4.57 -6.22
C GLY A 99 2.27 4.65 -7.40
N ARG A 100 3.46 5.26 -7.24
CA ARG A 100 4.47 5.31 -8.31
C ARG A 100 5.00 3.92 -8.65
N SER A 101 5.35 3.13 -7.64
CA SER A 101 5.89 1.78 -7.83
C SER A 101 4.91 0.86 -8.54
N LEU A 102 3.63 0.88 -8.15
CA LEU A 102 2.60 0.06 -8.80
C LEU A 102 2.32 0.51 -10.24
N ARG A 103 2.26 1.83 -10.50
CA ARG A 103 2.09 2.33 -11.88
C ARG A 103 3.23 1.92 -12.80
N ALA A 104 4.46 1.79 -12.30
CA ALA A 104 5.59 1.33 -13.09
C ALA A 104 5.55 -0.18 -13.40
N ALA A 105 4.75 -0.95 -12.65
CA ALA A 105 4.63 -2.40 -12.80
C ALA A 105 3.42 -2.83 -13.64
N VAL A 106 2.62 -1.89 -14.12
CA VAL A 106 1.42 -2.15 -14.94
C VAL A 106 1.52 -1.39 -16.26
N ASN A 107 0.98 -2.00 -17.32
CA ASN A 107 1.09 -1.51 -18.70
C ASN A 107 0.17 -0.29 -18.97
#